data_AF-A0A077LKX8-F1
#
_entry.id   AF-A0A077LKX8-F1
#
_cell.length_a   1.000
_cell.length_b   1.000
_cell.length_c   1.000
_cell.angle_alpha   90.00
_cell.angle_beta   90.00
_cell.angle_gamma   90.00
#
_symmetry.space_group_name_H-M   'P 1'
#
loop_
_entity.id
_entity.type
_entity.pdbx_description
1 polymer ?
#
loop_
_entity_poly.entity_id
_entity_poly.type
_entity_poly.pdbx_seq_one_letter_code
_entity_poly.pdbx_strand_id
1 'polypeptide(L)'
;MFFAALAQVHTELPPRESDGFVIITDASDAGMLDIHDRRPVVLSPEDARKWLQEDLSAERALELTKNSRPIEDFEWYPVSAAVGNIKNQGPKLIERIA
;
A
#
# COMPACT_ATOMS: atom_id res chain seq x y z
N MET A 1 -7.23 3.65 -3.73
CA MET A 1 -5.84 3.94 -3.32
C MET A 1 -4.93 3.08 -4.15
N PHE A 2 -3.76 3.60 -4.56
CA PHE A 2 -2.76 2.82 -5.30
C PHE A 2 -1.52 2.68 -4.43
N PHE A 3 -1.23 1.47 -3.93
CA PHE A 3 -0.04 1.24 -3.11
C PHE A 3 1.16 0.94 -4.00
N ALA A 4 2.27 1.62 -3.74
CA ALA A 4 3.53 1.32 -4.43
C ALA A 4 4.04 -0.06 -3.97
N ALA A 5 4.48 -0.87 -4.92
CA ALA A 5 4.96 -2.22 -4.67
C ALA A 5 6.14 -2.57 -5.57
N LEU A 6 7.01 -3.45 -5.06
CA LEU A 6 8.05 -4.12 -5.84
C LEU A 6 7.65 -5.59 -5.98
N ALA A 7 7.77 -6.14 -7.18
CA ALA A 7 7.45 -7.54 -7.47
C ALA A 7 8.65 -8.23 -8.10
N GLN A 8 8.77 -9.53 -7.81
CA GLN A 8 9.67 -10.39 -8.56
C GLN A 8 8.96 -10.82 -9.85
N VAL A 9 9.46 -10.37 -10.99
CA VAL A 9 8.86 -10.64 -12.32
C VAL A 9 9.92 -11.23 -13.24
N HIS A 10 9.56 -12.29 -13.95
CA HIS A 10 10.37 -12.88 -15.02
C HIS A 10 9.57 -12.74 -16.31
N THR A 11 10.06 -11.96 -17.28
CA THR A 11 9.30 -11.64 -18.51
C THR A 11 9.20 -12.82 -19.48
N GLU A 12 10.23 -13.69 -19.49
CA GLU A 12 10.35 -14.81 -20.44
C GLU A 12 9.97 -16.18 -19.83
N LEU A 13 9.58 -16.22 -18.54
CA LEU A 13 9.28 -17.45 -17.82
C LEU A 13 7.90 -17.38 -17.16
N PRO A 14 7.20 -18.52 -17.03
CA PRO A 14 6.01 -18.58 -16.19
C PRO A 14 6.31 -18.16 -14.75
N PRO A 15 5.35 -17.51 -14.06
CA PRO A 15 5.48 -17.22 -12.64
C PRO A 15 5.71 -18.47 -11.81
N ARG A 16 6.57 -18.36 -10.80
CA ARG A 16 6.84 -19.40 -9.81
C ARG A 16 5.97 -19.15 -8.58
N GLU A 17 5.68 -20.21 -7.83
CA GLU A 17 4.97 -20.09 -6.55
C GLU A 17 5.70 -19.18 -5.55
N SER A 18 7.03 -19.12 -5.64
CA SER A 18 7.86 -18.22 -4.82
C SER A 18 7.89 -16.77 -5.30
N ASP A 19 7.42 -16.48 -6.51
CA ASP A 19 7.41 -15.10 -7.00
C ASP A 19 6.32 -14.33 -6.25
N GLY A 20 6.74 -13.27 -5.57
CA GLY A 20 5.88 -12.45 -4.74
C GLY A 20 6.06 -10.96 -5.01
N PHE A 21 5.42 -10.18 -4.15
CA PHE A 21 5.59 -8.74 -4.13
C PHE A 21 5.60 -8.23 -2.69
N VAL A 22 6.17 -7.04 -2.52
CA VAL A 22 6.20 -6.33 -1.25
C VAL A 22 5.53 -4.97 -1.43
N ILE A 23 4.74 -4.56 -0.45
CA ILE A 23 4.20 -3.20 -0.38
C ILE A 23 5.28 -2.30 0.23
N ILE A 24 5.59 -1.19 -0.45
CA ILE A 24 6.53 -0.20 0.05
C ILE A 24 5.84 0.59 1.17
N THR A 25 6.55 0.75 2.28
CA THR A 25 6.05 1.50 3.44
C THR A 25 6.90 2.74 3.71
N ASP A 26 6.28 3.73 4.33
CA ASP A 26 6.88 4.95 4.84
C ASP A 26 6.61 5.06 6.35
N ALA A 27 7.31 5.97 7.04
CA ALA A 27 6.98 6.32 8.40
C ALA A 27 5.57 6.92 8.46
N SER A 28 4.83 6.56 9.51
CA SER A 28 3.61 7.28 9.87
C SER A 28 3.97 8.65 10.44
N ASP A 29 3.02 9.59 10.34
CA ASP A 29 3.11 10.90 10.96
C ASP A 29 1.77 11.21 11.66
N ALA A 30 1.72 12.27 12.48
CA ALA A 30 0.53 12.79 13.15
C ALA A 30 -0.35 11.68 13.76
N GLY A 31 -1.67 11.76 13.58
CA GLY A 31 -2.64 10.86 14.21
C GLY A 31 -2.58 9.39 13.77
N MET A 32 -1.78 9.03 12.76
CA MET A 32 -1.54 7.60 12.42
C MET A 32 -0.52 6.98 13.39
N LEU A 33 0.39 7.76 13.98
CA LEU A 33 1.35 7.24 14.97
C LEU A 33 0.65 6.64 16.19
N ASP A 34 -0.54 7.14 16.54
CA ASP A 34 -1.37 6.58 17.60
C ASP A 34 -1.91 5.18 17.27
N ILE A 35 -1.89 4.78 15.99
CA ILE A 35 -2.31 3.47 15.50
C ILE A 35 -1.11 2.57 15.20
N HIS A 36 -0.16 3.05 14.39
CA HIS A 36 1.02 2.30 13.97
C HIS A 36 2.12 3.22 13.43
N ASP A 37 3.38 2.84 13.65
CA ASP A 37 4.59 3.57 13.23
C ASP A 37 4.87 3.55 11.70
N ARG A 38 4.16 2.72 10.93
CA ARG A 38 4.38 2.54 9.48
C ARG A 38 3.07 2.62 8.72
N ARG A 39 3.14 3.17 7.51
CA ARG A 39 2.01 3.24 6.57
C ARG A 39 2.45 2.86 5.15
N PRO A 40 1.54 2.39 4.28
CA PRO A 40 1.85 2.18 2.87
C PRO A 40 2.18 3.50 2.16
N VAL A 41 3.09 3.47 1.19
CA VAL A 41 3.26 4.55 0.21
C VAL A 41 2.05 4.52 -0.74
N VAL A 42 1.23 5.57 -0.69
CA VAL A 42 0.00 5.67 -1.50
C VAL A 42 0.21 6.68 -2.62
N LEU A 43 0.23 6.21 -3.87
CA LEU A 43 0.42 7.06 -5.04
C LEU A 43 -0.88 7.72 -5.50
N SER A 44 -0.74 8.89 -6.12
CA SER A 44 -1.81 9.49 -6.92
C SER A 44 -2.12 8.58 -8.15
N PRO A 45 -3.31 8.68 -8.77
CA PRO A 45 -3.60 7.94 -9.99
C PRO A 45 -2.63 8.25 -11.14
N GLU A 46 -2.09 9.47 -11.21
CA GLU A 46 -1.11 9.87 -12.21
C GLU A 46 0.25 9.21 -11.95
N ASP A 47 0.73 9.27 -10.71
CA ASP A 47 2.02 8.68 -10.35
C ASP A 47 1.99 7.17 -10.35
N ALA A 48 0.85 6.53 -10.06
CA ALA A 48 0.67 5.10 -10.23
C ALA A 48 0.84 4.66 -11.69
N ARG A 49 0.42 5.48 -12.68
CA ARG A 49 0.66 5.18 -14.09
C ARG A 49 2.13 5.33 -14.48
N LYS A 50 2.82 6.33 -13.91
CA LYS A 50 4.28 6.52 -14.08
C LYS A 50 5.05 5.36 -13.44
N TRP A 51 4.61 4.90 -12.28
CA TRP A 51 5.20 3.77 -11.53
C TRP A 51 5.27 2.48 -12.35
N LEU A 52 4.29 2.27 -13.23
CA LEU A 52 4.18 1.07 -14.07
C LEU A 52 4.94 1.16 -15.41
N GLN A 53 5.63 2.26 -15.71
CA GLN A 53 6.43 2.35 -16.94
C GLN A 53 7.69 1.48 -16.82
N GLU A 54 7.95 0.64 -17.84
CA GLU A 54 9.09 -0.30 -17.83
C GLU A 54 10.45 0.41 -17.84
N ASP A 55 10.53 1.60 -18.42
CA ASP A 55 11.73 2.42 -18.53
C ASP A 55 11.93 3.40 -17.35
N LEU A 56 11.11 3.27 -16.30
CA LEU A 56 11.21 4.10 -15.11
C LEU A 56 12.53 3.81 -14.37
N SER A 57 13.40 4.83 -14.29
CA SER A 57 14.66 4.71 -13.53
C SER A 57 14.42 4.58 -12.03
N ALA A 58 15.36 3.96 -11.33
CA ALA A 58 15.29 3.80 -9.87
C ALA A 58 15.23 5.16 -9.13
N GLU A 59 15.97 6.16 -9.63
CA GLU A 59 15.94 7.51 -9.08
C GLU A 59 14.56 8.14 -9.24
N ARG A 60 13.94 7.97 -10.41
CA ARG A 60 12.60 8.52 -10.65
C ARG A 60 11.55 7.78 -9.82
N ALA A 61 11.66 6.46 -9.68
CA ALA A 61 10.81 5.68 -8.78
C ALA A 61 10.92 6.18 -7.34
N LEU A 62 12.13 6.43 -6.84
CA LEU A 62 12.34 7.01 -5.50
C LEU A 62 11.67 8.38 -5.37
N GLU A 63 11.78 9.27 -6.36
CA GLU A 63 11.06 10.55 -6.34
C GLU A 63 9.53 10.39 -6.29
N LEU A 64 8.95 9.40 -6.97
CA LEU A 64 7.51 9.13 -6.89
C LEU A 64 7.09 8.70 -5.48
N THR A 65 7.92 7.91 -4.78
CA THR A 65 7.59 7.48 -3.41
C THR A 65 7.55 8.63 -2.40
N LYS A 66 8.33 9.71 -2.63
CA LYS A 66 8.30 10.93 -1.81
C LYS A 66 6.98 11.71 -1.95
N ASN A 67 6.24 11.48 -3.04
CA ASN A 67 4.94 12.09 -3.30
C ASN A 67 3.76 11.24 -2.80
N SER A 68 4.00 10.38 -1.80
CA SER A 68 2.91 9.63 -1.16
C SER A 68 1.81 10.57 -0.67
N ARG A 69 0.55 10.15 -0.78
CA ARG A 69 -0.59 10.94 -0.30
C ARG A 69 -0.39 11.33 1.17
N PRO A 70 -0.69 12.59 1.53
CA PRO A 70 -0.52 13.10 2.87
C PRO A 70 -1.55 12.48 3.82
N ILE A 71 -1.27 12.45 5.13
CA ILE A 71 -2.11 11.73 6.10
C ILE A 71 -3.53 12.32 6.22
N GLU A 72 -3.66 13.61 5.96
CA GLU A 72 -4.89 14.39 5.99
C GLU A 72 -5.91 13.92 4.94
N ASP A 73 -5.46 13.20 3.91
CA ASP A 73 -6.32 12.57 2.91
C ASP A 73 -6.99 11.27 3.41
N PHE A 74 -6.67 10.83 4.62
CA PHE A 74 -7.13 9.56 5.19
C PHE A 74 -7.98 9.78 6.44
N GLU A 75 -8.92 8.87 6.64
CA GLU A 75 -9.69 8.75 7.87
C GLU A 75 -9.56 7.31 8.37
N TRP A 76 -9.52 7.15 9.69
CA TRP A 76 -9.49 5.86 10.36
C TRP A 76 -10.50 5.84 11.50
N TYR A 77 -10.96 4.64 11.81
CA TYR A 77 -11.91 4.39 12.89
C TYR A 77 -11.76 2.93 13.36
N PRO A 78 -12.13 2.65 14.62
CA PRO A 78 -12.08 1.29 15.13
C PRO A 78 -13.10 0.39 14.42
N VAL A 79 -12.69 -0.86 14.18
CA VAL A 79 -13.52 -1.93 13.59
C VAL A 79 -13.52 -3.14 14.51
N SER A 80 -14.39 -4.11 14.23
CA SER A 80 -14.47 -5.34 15.02
C SER A 80 -13.15 -6.13 14.96
N ALA A 81 -12.70 -6.64 16.12
CA ALA A 81 -11.54 -7.54 16.22
C ALA A 81 -11.68 -8.83 15.37
N ALA A 82 -12.88 -9.14 14.88
CA ALA A 82 -13.11 -10.23 13.93
C ALA A 82 -12.25 -10.11 12.66
N VAL A 83 -11.79 -8.91 12.28
CA VAL A 83 -10.89 -8.69 11.15
C VAL A 83 -9.53 -9.38 11.30
N GLY A 84 -9.10 -9.67 12.54
CA GLY A 84 -7.84 -10.37 12.82
C GLY A 84 -7.83 -11.86 12.45
N ASN A 85 -8.99 -12.45 12.13
CA ASN A 85 -9.09 -13.83 11.68
C ASN A 85 -9.39 -13.90 10.18
N ILE A 86 -8.41 -14.36 9.39
CA ILE A 86 -8.44 -14.42 7.92
C ILE A 86 -9.62 -15.22 7.33
N LYS A 87 -10.26 -16.09 8.11
CA LYS A 87 -11.44 -16.85 7.67
C LYS A 87 -12.67 -15.96 7.51
N ASN A 88 -12.68 -14.78 8.14
CA ASN A 88 -13.74 -13.80 8.00
C ASN A 88 -13.45 -12.91 6.78
N GLN A 89 -14.41 -12.80 5.86
CA GLN A 89 -14.26 -12.01 4.61
C GLN A 89 -15.49 -11.14 4.32
N GLY A 90 -16.33 -10.89 5.33
CA GLY A 90 -17.59 -10.15 5.16
C GLY A 90 -17.42 -8.63 5.16
N PRO A 91 -18.35 -7.87 4.55
CA PRO A 91 -18.26 -6.40 4.45
C PRO A 91 -18.26 -5.70 5.82
N LYS A 92 -18.90 -6.30 6.83
CA LYS A 92 -18.92 -5.82 8.22
C LYS A 92 -17.54 -5.65 8.87
N LEU A 93 -16.49 -6.23 8.30
CA LEU A 93 -15.13 -6.15 8.85
C LEU A 93 -14.50 -4.76 8.72
N ILE A 94 -15.03 -3.92 7.82
CA ILE A 94 -14.63 -2.53 7.67
C ILE A 94 -15.68 -1.55 8.18
N GLU A 95 -16.75 -2.03 8.82
CA GLU A 95 -17.76 -1.16 9.42
C GLU A 95 -17.27 -0.63 10.77
N ARG A 96 -17.58 0.64 11.06
CA ARG A 96 -17.34 1.26 12.37
C ARG A 96 -18.03 0.45 13.45
N ILE A 97 -17.31 0.15 14.54
CA ILE A 97 -17.99 -0.27 15.77
C ILE A 97 -18.65 0.95 16.42
N ALA A 98 -19.85 0.73 16.97
CA ALA A 98 -20.57 1.73 17.77
C ALA A 98 -19.98 1.84 19.17
#